data_AF-X6N2K2-F1
#
_entry.id   AF-X6N2K2-F1
#
_cell.length_a   1.000
_cell.length_b   1.000
_cell.length_c   1.000
_cell.angle_alpha   90.00
_cell.angle_beta   90.00
_cell.angle_gamma   90.00
#
_symmetry.space_group_name_H-M   'P 1'
#
loop_
_entity.id
_entity.type
_entity.pdbx_description
1 polymer ?
#
loop_
_entity_poly.entity_id
_entity_poly.type
_entity_poly.pdbx_seq_one_letter_code
_entity_poly.pdbx_strand_id
1 'polypeptide(L)'
;MYRMGMLAWLIGDCKKRENKEVNTVKMMKMALVHDLIESIAGDIVPIEAVSGVTKKEKQEIELSALKKIQSEFLHHSEMANEIYDLWMEFEQQDTKEAQIVRDLDKLDM
;
A
#
# COMPACT_ATOMS: atom_id res chain seq x y z
N MET A 1 8.32 4.00 -1.61
CA MET A 1 7.60 3.67 -2.87
C MET A 1 8.45 3.21 -4.07
N TYR A 2 9.26 4.03 -4.78
CA TYR A 2 9.97 3.57 -6.01
C TYR A 2 10.91 2.38 -5.78
N ARG A 3 11.75 2.46 -4.75
CA ARG A 3 12.65 1.36 -4.33
C ARG A 3 11.87 0.09 -4.02
N MET A 4 10.75 0.21 -3.32
CA MET A 4 9.86 -0.93 -3.04
C MET A 4 9.27 -1.56 -4.30
N GLY A 5 8.90 -0.76 -5.31
CA GLY A 5 8.47 -1.28 -6.61
C GLY A 5 9.57 -2.12 -7.28
N MET A 6 10.82 -1.67 -7.20
CA MET A 6 11.98 -2.42 -7.68
C MET A 6 12.21 -3.70 -6.86
N LEU A 7 12.13 -3.63 -5.54
CA LEU A 7 12.26 -4.80 -4.65
C LEU A 7 11.16 -5.82 -4.89
N ALA A 8 9.90 -5.39 -5.06
CA ALA A 8 8.77 -6.24 -5.39
C ALA A 8 8.98 -6.98 -6.72
N TRP A 9 9.56 -6.29 -7.71
CA TRP A 9 9.92 -6.90 -8.98
C TRP A 9 11.00 -8.00 -8.81
N LEU A 10 12.07 -7.70 -8.08
CA LEU A 10 13.16 -8.65 -7.81
C LEU A 10 12.69 -9.87 -7.00
N ILE A 11 11.87 -9.65 -5.96
CA ILE A 11 11.29 -10.73 -5.16
C ILE A 11 10.33 -11.58 -5.99
N GLY A 12 9.54 -10.97 -6.86
CA GLY A 12 8.69 -11.71 -7.78
C GLY A 12 9.47 -12.69 -8.66
N ASP A 13 10.63 -12.30 -9.18
CA ASP A 13 11.51 -13.21 -9.94
C ASP A 13 12.08 -14.32 -9.06
N CYS A 14 12.55 -13.99 -7.85
CA CYS A 14 13.06 -14.98 -6.89
C CYS A 14 11.99 -16.03 -6.53
N LYS A 15 10.75 -15.62 -6.25
CA LYS A 15 9.64 -16.53 -5.91
C LYS A 15 9.26 -17.44 -7.08
N LYS A 16 9.30 -16.94 -8.32
CA LYS A 16 9.11 -17.77 -9.51
C LYS A 16 10.16 -18.88 -9.60
N ARG A 17 11.44 -18.58 -9.33
CA ARG A 17 12.51 -19.59 -9.31
C ARG A 17 12.32 -20.65 -8.20
N GLU A 18 11.64 -20.29 -7.11
CA GLU A 18 11.26 -21.19 -6.01
C GLU A 18 9.97 -21.99 -6.30
N ASN A 19 9.37 -21.90 -7.50
CA ASN A 19 8.04 -22.45 -7.82
C ASN A 19 6.92 -21.95 -6.89
N LYS A 20 7.03 -20.72 -6.37
CA LYS A 20 5.99 -20.05 -5.60
C LYS A 20 5.25 -19.07 -6.49
N GLU A 21 3.98 -19.33 -6.74
CA GLU A 21 3.13 -18.41 -7.50
C GLU A 21 2.80 -17.17 -6.68
N VAL A 22 3.22 -16.03 -7.19
CA VAL A 22 2.89 -14.68 -6.69
C VAL A 22 2.67 -13.77 -7.89
N ASN A 23 1.72 -12.84 -7.78
CA ASN A 23 1.50 -11.86 -8.84
C ASN A 23 2.48 -10.68 -8.69
N THR A 24 3.59 -10.73 -9.43
CA THR A 24 4.62 -9.69 -9.42
C THR A 24 4.08 -8.30 -9.80
N VAL A 25 3.22 -8.22 -10.82
CA VAL A 25 2.67 -6.93 -11.27
C VAL A 25 1.79 -6.32 -10.19
N LYS A 26 0.98 -7.15 -9.52
CA LYS A 26 0.15 -6.71 -8.38
C LYS A 26 1.00 -6.19 -7.23
N MET A 27 2.06 -6.92 -6.84
CA MET A 27 2.98 -6.46 -5.80
C MET A 27 3.64 -5.13 -6.15
N MET A 28 4.06 -4.95 -7.41
CA MET A 28 4.63 -3.68 -7.87
C MET A 28 3.62 -2.54 -7.80
N LYS A 29 2.38 -2.75 -8.27
CA LYS A 29 1.31 -1.74 -8.18
C LYS A 29 1.02 -1.39 -6.72
N MET A 30 0.85 -2.39 -5.85
CA MET A 30 0.62 -2.21 -4.43
C MET A 30 1.75 -1.40 -3.75
N ALA A 31 3.00 -1.76 -4.01
CA ALA A 31 4.17 -1.04 -3.48
C ALA A 31 4.24 0.43 -3.96
N LEU A 32 3.72 0.74 -5.15
CA LEU A 32 3.67 2.10 -5.67
C LEU A 32 2.53 2.93 -5.08
N VAL A 33 1.47 2.31 -4.54
CA VAL A 33 0.26 3.03 -4.11
C VAL A 33 -0.04 2.95 -2.61
N HIS A 34 0.63 2.08 -1.86
CA HIS A 34 0.34 1.90 -0.43
C HIS A 34 0.42 3.20 0.39
N ASP A 35 1.42 4.04 0.12
CA ASP A 35 1.58 5.36 0.76
C ASP A 35 1.03 6.53 -0.08
N LEU A 36 0.33 6.27 -1.18
CA LEU A 36 -0.20 7.35 -2.04
C LEU A 36 -1.10 8.31 -1.24
N ILE A 37 -1.83 7.77 -0.26
CA ILE A 37 -2.73 8.52 0.62
C ILE A 37 -1.99 9.53 1.51
N GLU A 38 -0.70 9.35 1.80
CA GLU A 38 0.10 10.26 2.63
C GLU A 38 0.27 11.63 1.97
N SER A 39 0.10 11.71 0.65
CA SER A 39 0.05 12.99 -0.08
C SER A 39 -1.08 13.91 0.39
N ILE A 40 -2.12 13.36 1.03
CA ILE A 40 -3.25 14.11 1.60
C ILE A 40 -3.30 13.96 3.13
N ALA A 41 -3.12 12.75 3.65
CA ALA A 41 -3.20 12.44 5.08
C ALA A 41 -1.97 12.93 5.87
N GLY A 42 -0.83 13.12 5.20
CA GLY A 42 0.47 13.22 5.84
C GLY A 42 1.02 11.84 6.26
N ASP A 43 2.33 11.76 6.49
CA ASP A 43 2.98 10.58 7.06
C ASP A 43 2.72 10.53 8.57
N ILE A 44 1.74 9.71 8.96
CA ILE A 44 1.35 9.53 10.37
C ILE A 44 2.07 8.30 10.91
N VAL A 45 3.10 8.54 11.72
CA VAL A 45 3.86 7.46 12.34
C VAL A 45 2.95 6.56 13.21
N PRO A 46 3.14 5.21 13.17
CA PRO A 46 2.28 4.27 13.90
C PRO A 46 2.36 4.38 15.44
N ILE A 47 3.37 5.08 15.96
CA ILE A 47 3.59 5.21 17.40
C ILE A 47 2.71 6.33 17.93
N GLU A 48 1.60 5.98 18.59
CA GLU A 48 0.62 6.95 19.12
C GLU A 48 1.26 8.00 20.04
N ALA A 49 2.28 7.63 20.82
CA ALA A 49 3.02 8.55 21.68
C ALA A 49 3.81 9.62 20.91
N VAL A 50 4.10 9.40 19.62
CA VAL A 50 4.83 10.32 18.74
C VAL A 50 3.86 11.10 17.85
N SER A 51 2.87 10.43 17.25
CA SER A 51 1.90 11.07 16.36
C SER A 51 0.80 11.82 17.10
N GLY A 52 0.49 11.43 18.34
CA GLY A 52 -0.66 11.92 19.10
C GLY A 52 -2.00 11.47 18.51
N VAL A 53 -1.99 10.52 17.57
CA VAL A 53 -3.15 10.03 16.83
C VAL A 53 -3.34 8.55 17.17
N THR A 54 -4.56 8.17 17.57
CA THR A 54 -4.86 6.75 17.83
C THR A 54 -4.90 5.95 16.53
N LYS A 55 -4.71 4.63 16.62
CA LYS A 55 -4.83 3.74 15.46
C LYS A 55 -6.15 3.93 14.69
N LYS A 56 -7.25 4.14 15.42
CA LYS A 56 -8.58 4.33 14.81
C LYS A 56 -8.66 5.67 14.08
N GLU A 57 -8.18 6.76 14.68
CA GLU A 57 -8.17 8.07 14.04
C GLU A 57 -7.28 8.08 12.81
N LYS A 58 -6.11 7.42 12.85
CA LYS A 58 -5.25 7.23 11.68
C LYS A 58 -6.03 6.59 10.54
N GLN A 59 -6.71 5.47 10.79
CA GLN A 59 -7.52 4.79 9.78
C GLN A 59 -8.64 5.68 9.22
N GLU A 60 -9.30 6.49 10.05
CA GLU A 60 -10.35 7.43 9.60
C GLU A 60 -9.79 8.54 8.70
N ILE A 61 -8.62 9.10 9.05
CA ILE A 61 -7.92 10.12 8.25
C ILE A 61 -7.49 9.55 6.90
N GLU A 62 -6.86 8.37 6.92
CA GLU A 62 -6.37 7.68 5.72
C GLU A 62 -7.52 7.29 4.78
N LEU A 63 -8.63 6.77 5.32
CA LEU A 63 -9.82 6.45 4.53
C LEU A 63 -10.46 7.70 3.93
N SER A 64 -10.44 8.83 4.64
CA SER A 64 -10.91 10.12 4.12
C SER A 64 -10.02 10.62 2.98
N ALA A 65 -8.70 10.50 3.11
CA ALA A 65 -7.74 10.81 2.05
C ALA A 65 -7.96 9.93 0.81
N LEU A 66 -8.12 8.62 0.99
CA LEU A 66 -8.38 7.69 -0.11
C LEU A 66 -9.67 8.04 -0.86
N LYS A 67 -10.74 8.41 -0.13
CA LYS A 67 -12.00 8.87 -0.75
C LYS A 67 -11.81 10.14 -1.58
N LYS A 68 -11.02 11.10 -1.11
CA LYS A 68 -10.68 12.30 -1.89
C LYS A 68 -9.90 11.96 -3.17
N ILE A 69 -8.93 11.06 -3.09
CA ILE A 69 -8.21 10.56 -4.28
C ILE A 69 -9.20 9.95 -5.28
N GLN A 70 -10.12 9.13 -4.78
CA GLN A 70 -11.10 8.44 -5.61
C GLN A 70 -12.08 9.40 -6.31
N SER A 71 -12.60 10.41 -5.61
CA SER A 71 -13.63 11.32 -6.13
C SER A 71 -13.08 12.55 -6.84
N GLU A 72 -12.13 13.26 -6.23
CA GLU A 72 -11.68 14.58 -6.68
C GLU A 72 -10.57 14.48 -7.74
N PHE A 73 -9.67 13.49 -7.63
CA PHE A 73 -8.53 13.35 -8.53
C PHE A 73 -8.75 12.34 -9.65
N LEU A 74 -9.40 11.20 -9.33
CA LEU A 74 -9.59 10.10 -10.26
C LEU A 74 -11.03 9.92 -10.72
N HIS A 75 -11.96 10.75 -10.24
CA HIS A 75 -13.35 10.83 -10.67
C HIS A 75 -14.07 9.47 -10.76
N HIS A 76 -13.86 8.60 -9.78
CA HIS A 76 -14.44 7.25 -9.71
C HIS A 76 -14.18 6.38 -10.94
N SER A 77 -13.04 6.60 -11.62
CA SER A 77 -12.58 5.74 -12.71
C SER A 77 -12.24 4.32 -12.25
N GLU A 78 -12.08 3.39 -13.20
CA GLU A 78 -11.62 2.03 -12.91
C GLU A 78 -10.27 2.02 -12.17
N MET A 79 -9.35 2.94 -12.52
CA MET A 79 -8.09 3.12 -11.82
C MET A 79 -8.29 3.52 -10.36
N ALA A 80 -9.29 4.36 -10.07
CA ALA A 80 -9.63 4.75 -8.72
C ALA A 80 -10.04 3.54 -7.86
N ASN A 81 -10.80 2.62 -8.45
CA ASN A 81 -11.22 1.39 -7.79
C ASN A 81 -10.05 0.42 -7.62
N GLU A 82 -9.18 0.27 -8.63
CA GLU A 82 -7.97 -0.56 -8.49
C GLU A 82 -7.05 -0.06 -7.36
N ILE A 83 -6.83 1.25 -7.25
CA ILE A 83 -6.03 1.83 -6.16
C ILE A 83 -6.68 1.59 -4.81
N TYR A 84 -8.00 1.77 -4.71
CA TYR A 84 -8.75 1.51 -3.49
C TYR A 84 -8.60 0.05 -3.04
N ASP A 85 -8.81 -0.89 -3.95
CA ASP A 85 -8.74 -2.32 -3.66
C ASP A 85 -7.32 -2.75 -3.26
N LEU A 86 -6.30 -2.25 -3.96
CA LEU A 86 -4.90 -2.51 -3.63
C LEU A 86 -4.51 -1.96 -2.25
N TRP A 87 -4.97 -0.75 -1.92
CA TRP A 87 -4.70 -0.13 -0.62
C TRP A 87 -5.40 -0.89 0.51
N MET A 88 -6.67 -1.24 0.33
CA MET A 88 -7.43 -2.03 1.31
C MET A 88 -6.80 -3.40 1.54
N GLU A 89 -6.35 -4.07 0.49
CA GLU A 89 -5.66 -5.36 0.58
C GLU A 89 -4.32 -5.25 1.32
N PHE A 90 -3.56 -4.18 1.06
CA PHE A 90 -2.32 -3.88 1.78
C PHE A 90 -2.56 -3.60 3.27
N GLU A 91 -3.65 -2.92 3.65
CA GLU A 91 -3.97 -2.70 5.06
C GLU A 91 -4.48 -3.96 5.76
N GLN A 92 -5.27 -4.79 5.06
CA GLN A 92 -5.84 -6.03 5.61
C GLN A 92 -4.81 -7.14 5.80
N GLN A 93 -3.78 -7.20 4.94
CA GLN A 93 -2.71 -8.20 5.02
C GLN A 93 -3.17 -9.66 4.87
N ASP A 94 -4.32 -9.89 4.21
CA ASP A 94 -4.91 -11.23 4.04
C ASP A 94 -4.29 -12.04 2.87
N THR A 95 -3.59 -11.38 1.94
CA THR A 95 -2.98 -12.02 0.78
C THR A 95 -1.47 -12.16 0.91
N LYS A 96 -0.89 -13.13 0.19
CA LYS A 96 0.56 -13.34 0.16
C LYS A 96 1.28 -12.12 -0.41
N GLU A 97 0.72 -11.52 -1.46
CA GLU A 97 1.24 -10.31 -2.07
C GLU A 97 1.27 -9.15 -1.07
N ALA A 98 0.19 -8.92 -0.32
CA ALA A 98 0.14 -7.85 0.69
C ALA A 98 1.14 -8.06 1.83
N GLN A 99 1.28 -9.30 2.31
CA GLN A 99 2.26 -9.65 3.33
C GLN A 99 3.69 -9.42 2.85
N ILE A 100 4.01 -9.84 1.63
CA ILE A 100 5.34 -9.61 1.03
C ILE A 100 5.61 -8.11 0.90
N VAL A 101 4.66 -7.33 0.40
CA VAL A 101 4.85 -5.88 0.23
C VAL A 101 5.02 -5.18 1.60
N ARG A 102 4.34 -5.63 2.65
CA ARG A 102 4.55 -5.12 4.02
C ARG A 102 5.91 -5.49 4.60
N ASP A 103 6.43 -6.65 4.28
CA ASP A 103 7.80 -7.01 4.67
C ASP A 103 8.83 -6.16 3.92
N LEU A 104 8.57 -5.83 2.65
CA LEU A 104 9.40 -4.89 1.89
C LEU A 104 9.35 -3.47 2.45
N ASP A 105 8.18 -3.01 2.88
CA ASP A 105 7.95 -1.71 3.51
C ASP A 105 8.82 -1.53 4.75
N LYS A 106 8.80 -2.53 5.65
CA LYS A 106 9.64 -2.57 6.85
C LYS A 106 11.15 -2.65 6.57
N LEU A 107 11.55 -3.12 5.39
CA LEU A 107 12.95 -3.23 5.00
C LEU A 107 13.47 -1.96 4.34
N ASP A 108 12.59 -1.21 3.66
CA ASP A 108 12.94 0.07 3.01
C ASP A 108 12.98 1.23 4.02
N MET A 109 12.16 1.15 5.09
CA MET A 109 12.18 2.03 6.28
C MET A 109 13.40 1.78 7.17
#